data_AF-A0A2S8P284-F1
#
_entry.id   AF-A0A2S8P284-F1
#
_cell.length_a   1.000
_cell.length_b   1.000
_cell.length_c   1.000
_cell.angle_alpha   90.00
_cell.angle_beta   90.00
_cell.angle_gamma   90.00
#
_symmetry.space_group_name_H-M   'P 1'
#
loop_
_entity.id
_entity.type
_entity.pdbx_description
1 polymer ?
#
loop_
_entity_poly.entity_id
_entity_poly.type
_entity_poly.pdbx_seq_one_letter_code
_entity_poly.pdbx_strand_id
1 'polypeptide(L)'
;MVDQLSLLKRIYSESTVWDEELQASRHFVPDSVSVQDRESLEAAGHEPNRFVRPQHDATITELKKLANQWTISDAAQVFVSSLWSAPMIWRSLLTGKLIGSRMPSHEHTPYPSSSTCKICGLSVDQATDTTLQWYWRMTNGTPLDGDPFGYVLALSRLAELQELPVPNEYDRWTFRAVLTVLRALPPKTRYSKAALALKKERLLPTQKEYAYRDLLETLALIGILDTPDHPGMIEEFTSYIQRDERPNVRVEVQAPLAWWDSTIGINEDNLTKIFNDFDLTDVSLEERPDQSPPLKETISGALEKKRSVRGKVPKASPDAGAGEAQAGDIYAVRIREGVWVTVYCHEVRDKRVIVEYLDGVFPEMPGKADLHETFRPRTNGRWKCSVIAIDSTSWVRRVAREFPLPVSPLQEPDRIPFHNAKELKHMASWCFTEI
;
A
#
# COMPACT_ATOMS: atom_id res chain seq x y z
N MET A 1 15.87 10.22 -6.22
CA MET A 1 14.91 9.11 -6.12
C MET A 1 14.75 8.55 -4.70
N VAL A 2 15.74 7.88 -4.08
CA VAL A 2 15.57 7.30 -2.71
C VAL A 2 15.19 8.36 -1.67
N ASP A 3 15.76 9.56 -1.76
CA ASP A 3 15.42 10.69 -0.88
C ASP A 3 13.96 11.13 -1.04
N GLN A 4 13.51 11.29 -2.28
CA GLN A 4 12.12 11.62 -2.61
C GLN A 4 11.16 10.55 -2.07
N LEU A 5 11.45 9.25 -2.31
CA LEU A 5 10.64 8.16 -1.77
C LEU A 5 10.62 8.15 -0.23
N SER A 6 11.71 8.54 0.42
CA SER A 6 11.76 8.67 1.88
C SER A 6 10.93 9.84 2.39
N LEU A 7 10.89 10.97 1.68
CA LEU A 7 10.05 12.11 1.99
C LEU A 7 8.57 11.78 1.78
N LEU A 8 8.23 11.16 0.65
CA LEU A 8 6.86 10.69 0.38
C LEU A 8 6.40 9.64 1.38
N LYS A 9 7.27 8.70 1.77
CA LYS A 9 6.97 7.73 2.85
C LYS A 9 6.60 8.42 4.16
N ARG A 10 7.22 9.56 4.46
CA ARG A 10 6.89 10.35 5.65
C ARG A 10 5.51 10.98 5.51
N ILE A 11 5.27 11.68 4.40
CA ILE A 11 4.00 12.39 4.12
C ILE A 11 2.82 11.40 4.06
N TYR A 12 2.95 10.33 3.27
CA TYR A 12 1.92 9.30 3.11
C TYR A 12 1.80 8.34 4.30
N SER A 13 2.53 8.58 5.40
CA SER A 13 2.29 7.91 6.68
C SER A 13 1.43 8.73 7.65
N GLU A 14 1.15 9.99 7.31
CA GLU A 14 0.25 10.85 8.08
C GLU A 14 -1.22 10.49 7.84
N SER A 15 -2.12 11.05 8.66
CA SER A 15 -3.54 10.86 8.45
C SER A 15 -4.02 11.57 7.18
N THR A 16 -5.14 11.08 6.66
CA THR A 16 -5.84 11.70 5.55
C THR A 16 -7.01 12.55 6.04
N VAL A 17 -7.38 13.54 5.24
CA VAL A 17 -8.59 14.35 5.40
C VAL A 17 -9.41 14.23 4.12
N TRP A 18 -10.73 14.05 4.26
CA TRP A 18 -11.64 14.02 3.12
C TRP A 18 -11.71 15.39 2.45
N ASP A 19 -11.57 15.42 1.14
CA ASP A 19 -11.75 16.62 0.30
C ASP A 19 -13.02 16.45 -0.53
N GLU A 20 -14.03 17.25 -0.23
CA GLU A 20 -15.34 17.21 -0.92
C GLU A 20 -15.26 17.66 -2.39
N GLU A 21 -14.37 18.58 -2.74
CA GLU A 21 -14.23 19.03 -4.12
C GLU A 21 -13.60 17.92 -4.98
N LEU A 22 -12.54 17.31 -4.44
CA LEU A 22 -11.83 16.23 -5.10
C LEU A 22 -12.58 14.89 -5.05
N GLN A 23 -13.51 14.72 -4.10
CA GLN A 23 -14.12 13.44 -3.73
C GLN A 23 -13.04 12.39 -3.44
N ALA A 24 -12.00 12.80 -2.70
CA ALA A 24 -10.83 11.99 -2.41
C ALA A 24 -10.24 12.30 -1.03
N SER A 25 -9.50 11.35 -0.48
CA SER A 25 -8.76 11.53 0.77
C SER A 25 -7.36 12.10 0.49
N ARG A 26 -7.10 13.33 0.94
CA ARG A 26 -5.77 13.96 0.85
C ARG A 26 -4.92 13.63 2.08
N HIS A 27 -3.62 13.45 1.92
CA HIS A 27 -2.71 13.30 3.06
C HIS A 27 -2.29 14.66 3.60
N PHE A 28 -2.13 14.76 4.91
CA PHE A 28 -1.51 15.93 5.52
C PHE A 28 -0.02 15.99 5.18
N VAL A 29 0.47 17.16 4.75
CA VAL A 29 1.90 17.40 4.53
C VAL A 29 2.47 18.07 5.79
N PRO A 30 3.35 17.40 6.56
CA PRO A 30 3.88 17.96 7.81
C PRO A 30 4.63 19.28 7.60
N ASP A 31 4.50 20.21 8.55
CA ASP A 31 5.22 21.50 8.53
C ASP A 31 6.74 21.32 8.67
N SER A 32 7.18 20.23 9.29
CA SER A 32 8.58 19.86 9.35
C SER A 32 9.12 19.20 8.07
N VAL A 33 8.31 19.06 7.01
CA VAL A 33 8.84 18.89 5.65
C VAL A 33 9.21 20.28 5.13
N SER A 34 10.50 20.53 4.99
CA SER A 34 11.04 21.85 4.66
C SER A 34 10.53 22.36 3.31
N VAL A 35 10.50 23.68 3.12
CA VAL A 35 10.15 24.29 1.83
C VAL A 35 11.04 23.75 0.71
N GLN A 36 12.35 23.62 0.97
CA GLN A 36 13.31 23.05 0.03
C GLN A 36 12.99 21.59 -0.35
N ASP A 37 12.55 20.76 0.61
CA ASP A 37 12.13 19.39 0.32
C ASP A 37 10.87 19.34 -0.55
N ARG A 38 9.92 20.27 -0.32
CA ARG A 38 8.68 20.37 -1.11
C ARG A 38 8.99 20.83 -2.54
N GLU A 39 9.80 21.87 -2.69
CA GLU A 39 10.28 22.36 -4.00
C GLU A 39 11.05 21.26 -4.76
N SER A 40 11.86 20.46 -4.05
CA SER A 40 12.58 19.33 -4.66
C SER A 40 11.65 18.23 -5.16
N LEU A 41 10.56 17.94 -4.44
CA LEU A 41 9.52 17.00 -4.88
C LEU A 41 8.76 17.54 -6.09
N GLU A 42 8.37 18.81 -6.06
CA GLU A 42 7.68 19.48 -7.16
C GLU A 42 8.52 19.52 -8.44
N ALA A 43 9.81 19.91 -8.34
CA ALA A 43 10.74 19.93 -9.47
C ALA A 43 10.95 18.54 -10.10
N ALA A 44 10.77 17.47 -9.34
CA ALA A 44 10.81 16.09 -9.83
C ALA A 44 9.45 15.60 -10.36
N GLY A 45 8.41 16.43 -10.32
CA GLY A 45 7.04 16.07 -10.70
C GLY A 45 6.35 15.12 -9.71
N HIS A 46 6.79 15.13 -8.45
CA HIS A 46 6.32 14.29 -7.35
C HIS A 46 5.76 15.12 -6.18
N GLU A 47 5.12 16.24 -6.48
CA GLU A 47 4.37 17.02 -5.50
C GLU A 47 3.32 16.11 -4.80
N PRO A 48 3.27 16.05 -3.46
CA PRO A 48 2.27 15.26 -2.74
C PRO A 48 0.84 15.72 -3.06
N ASN A 49 -0.13 14.82 -2.99
CA ASN A 49 -1.55 15.12 -3.24
C ASN A 49 -1.81 15.67 -4.66
N ARG A 50 -1.07 15.19 -5.66
CA ARG A 50 -1.27 15.59 -7.06
C ARG A 50 -2.40 14.78 -7.69
N PHE A 51 -3.61 15.27 -7.51
CA PHE A 51 -4.84 14.61 -7.95
C PHE A 51 -5.16 14.83 -9.44
N VAL A 52 -5.48 13.73 -10.14
CA VAL A 52 -5.94 13.73 -11.53
C VAL A 52 -7.19 12.85 -11.63
N ARG A 53 -8.22 13.32 -12.34
CA ARG A 53 -9.40 12.51 -12.68
C ARG A 53 -9.19 11.86 -14.05
N PRO A 54 -9.03 10.52 -14.11
CA PRO A 54 -8.84 9.86 -15.39
C PRO A 54 -10.10 9.96 -16.25
N GLN A 55 -9.93 10.25 -17.53
CA GLN A 55 -10.98 10.17 -18.53
C GLN A 55 -10.89 8.83 -19.24
N HIS A 56 -12.02 8.12 -19.38
CA HIS A 56 -12.03 6.75 -19.87
C HIS A 56 -11.32 6.60 -21.23
N ASP A 57 -11.87 7.23 -22.26
CA ASP A 57 -11.40 7.04 -23.64
C ASP A 57 -9.98 7.57 -23.85
N ALA A 58 -9.64 8.68 -23.20
CA ALA A 58 -8.29 9.24 -23.24
C ALA A 58 -7.27 8.30 -22.58
N THR A 59 -7.63 7.68 -21.45
CA THR A 59 -6.76 6.73 -20.75
C THR A 59 -6.51 5.49 -21.59
N ILE A 60 -7.56 4.91 -22.19
CA ILE A 60 -7.42 3.73 -23.04
C ILE A 60 -6.60 4.06 -24.29
N THR A 61 -6.85 5.21 -24.91
CA THR A 61 -6.09 5.66 -26.09
C THR A 61 -4.61 5.83 -25.77
N GLU A 62 -4.27 6.50 -24.66
CA GLU A 62 -2.88 6.69 -24.25
C GLU A 62 -2.22 5.37 -23.86
N LEU A 63 -2.92 4.47 -23.15
CA LEU A 63 -2.39 3.15 -22.81
C LEU A 63 -2.03 2.35 -24.07
N LYS A 64 -2.94 2.30 -25.06
CA LYS A 64 -2.69 1.62 -26.35
C LYS A 64 -1.49 2.23 -27.08
N LYS A 65 -1.42 3.56 -27.14
CA LYS A 65 -0.30 4.28 -27.77
C LYS A 65 1.02 3.96 -27.09
N LEU A 66 1.09 4.04 -25.76
CA LEU A 66 2.28 3.70 -24.99
C LEU A 66 2.67 2.23 -25.22
N ALA A 67 1.75 1.30 -24.99
CA ALA A 67 1.99 -0.14 -25.18
C ALA A 67 2.54 -0.50 -26.57
N ASN A 68 2.19 0.25 -27.61
CA ASN A 68 2.67 -0.01 -28.97
C ASN A 68 4.10 0.48 -29.25
N GLN A 69 4.75 1.17 -28.32
CA GLN A 69 6.15 1.62 -28.46
C GLN A 69 7.16 0.49 -28.27
N TRP A 70 6.79 -0.58 -27.58
CA TRP A 70 7.71 -1.64 -27.18
C TRP A 70 7.30 -3.00 -27.72
N THR A 71 8.26 -3.89 -27.95
CA THR A 71 7.99 -5.29 -28.27
C THR A 71 7.72 -6.11 -27.00
N ILE A 72 7.27 -7.36 -27.15
CA ILE A 72 7.17 -8.29 -26.01
C ILE A 72 8.56 -8.59 -25.44
N SER A 73 9.59 -8.74 -26.30
CA SER A 73 10.97 -8.97 -25.85
C SER A 73 11.50 -7.80 -25.02
N ASP A 74 11.30 -6.55 -25.47
CA ASP A 74 11.66 -5.36 -24.68
C ASP A 74 11.01 -5.40 -23.30
N ALA A 75 9.72 -5.70 -23.27
CA ALA A 75 8.96 -5.77 -22.02
C ALA A 75 9.40 -6.92 -21.10
N ALA A 76 9.81 -8.06 -21.66
CA ALA A 76 10.38 -9.18 -20.92
C ALA A 76 11.75 -8.83 -20.30
N GLN A 77 12.62 -8.12 -21.02
CA GLN A 77 13.91 -7.63 -20.50
C GLN A 77 13.70 -6.69 -19.30
N VAL A 78 12.78 -5.75 -19.44
CA VAL A 78 12.43 -4.79 -18.38
C VAL A 78 11.79 -5.48 -17.19
N PHE A 79 10.93 -6.48 -17.42
CA PHE A 79 10.35 -7.30 -16.36
C PHE A 79 11.46 -8.01 -15.56
N VAL A 80 12.39 -8.70 -16.23
CA VAL A 80 13.46 -9.44 -15.54
C VAL A 80 14.38 -8.51 -14.77
N SER A 81 14.76 -7.36 -15.34
CA SER A 81 15.62 -6.38 -14.62
C SER A 81 14.94 -5.81 -13.36
N SER A 82 13.62 -5.68 -13.36
CA SER A 82 12.84 -5.19 -12.21
C SER A 82 12.63 -6.22 -11.08
N LEU A 83 13.17 -7.43 -11.22
CA LEU A 83 13.20 -8.41 -10.14
C LEU A 83 14.23 -8.02 -9.08
N TRP A 84 15.32 -7.34 -9.47
CA TRP A 84 16.34 -6.91 -8.53
C TRP A 84 16.96 -5.54 -8.84
N SER A 85 17.58 -5.37 -10.01
CA SER A 85 18.42 -4.20 -10.30
C SER A 85 17.65 -2.93 -10.64
N ALA A 86 16.48 -3.07 -11.26
CA ALA A 86 15.63 -1.96 -11.67
C ALA A 86 14.43 -1.78 -10.71
N PRO A 87 13.82 -0.57 -10.66
CA PRO A 87 12.60 -0.32 -9.89
C PRO A 87 11.47 -1.33 -10.14
N MET A 88 10.76 -1.74 -9.09
CA MET A 88 9.65 -2.70 -9.18
C MET A 88 8.49 -2.22 -10.08
N ILE A 89 8.29 -0.90 -10.20
CA ILE A 89 7.29 -0.30 -11.10
C ILE A 89 7.50 -0.75 -12.55
N TRP A 90 8.71 -1.13 -12.97
CA TRP A 90 9.00 -1.49 -14.36
C TRP A 90 8.48 -2.85 -14.78
N ARG A 91 8.09 -3.72 -13.83
CA ARG A 91 7.28 -4.92 -14.12
C ARG A 91 6.02 -4.57 -14.91
N SER A 92 5.49 -3.35 -14.72
CA SER A 92 4.28 -2.87 -15.36
C SER A 92 4.41 -2.77 -16.88
N LEU A 93 5.62 -2.75 -17.45
CA LEU A 93 5.78 -2.68 -18.90
C LEU A 93 5.17 -3.91 -19.58
N LEU A 94 5.44 -5.10 -19.05
CA LEU A 94 4.97 -6.34 -19.67
C LEU A 94 3.45 -6.50 -19.55
N THR A 95 2.89 -6.27 -18.37
CA THR A 95 1.44 -6.30 -18.19
C THR A 95 0.75 -5.18 -18.97
N GLY A 96 1.28 -3.95 -18.93
CA GLY A 96 0.77 -2.82 -19.71
C GLY A 96 0.85 -3.07 -21.23
N LYS A 97 1.90 -3.72 -21.72
CA LYS A 97 2.06 -4.13 -23.12
C LYS A 97 0.95 -5.09 -23.54
N LEU A 98 0.72 -6.15 -22.75
CA LEU A 98 -0.29 -7.15 -23.08
C LEU A 98 -1.71 -6.57 -22.99
N ILE A 99 -2.00 -5.83 -21.92
CA ILE A 99 -3.30 -5.15 -21.75
C ILE A 99 -3.53 -4.18 -22.91
N GLY A 100 -2.60 -3.24 -23.17
CA GLY A 100 -2.77 -2.23 -24.20
C GLY A 100 -2.85 -2.81 -25.62
N SER A 101 -2.12 -3.88 -25.92
CA SER A 101 -2.14 -4.49 -27.27
C SER A 101 -3.34 -5.40 -27.52
N ARG A 102 -3.95 -5.99 -26.48
CA ARG A 102 -5.07 -6.93 -26.63
C ARG A 102 -6.43 -6.33 -26.30
N MET A 103 -6.48 -5.25 -25.53
CA MET A 103 -7.75 -4.64 -25.12
C MET A 103 -8.56 -4.16 -26.34
N PRO A 104 -9.81 -4.64 -26.52
CA PRO A 104 -10.66 -4.16 -27.60
C PRO A 104 -10.98 -2.68 -27.41
N SER A 105 -11.27 -1.99 -28.51
CA SER A 105 -11.94 -0.69 -28.40
C SER A 105 -13.33 -0.93 -27.81
N HIS A 106 -13.71 -0.13 -26.82
CA HIS A 106 -14.97 -0.26 -26.11
C HIS A 106 -15.38 1.09 -25.51
N GLU A 107 -16.67 1.27 -25.33
CA GLU A 107 -17.24 2.40 -24.60
C GLU A 107 -17.18 2.15 -23.09
N HIS A 108 -17.21 3.22 -22.30
CA HIS A 108 -17.28 3.12 -20.85
C HIS A 108 -18.57 2.40 -20.43
N THR A 109 -18.42 1.20 -19.88
CA THR A 109 -19.55 0.34 -19.46
C THR A 109 -19.44 0.06 -17.96
N PRO A 110 -19.98 0.93 -17.07
CA PRO A 110 -19.81 0.81 -15.63
C PRO A 110 -20.63 -0.33 -15.00
N TYR A 111 -20.26 -0.74 -13.79
CA TYR A 111 -21.12 -1.53 -12.91
C TYR A 111 -22.37 -0.75 -12.47
N PRO A 112 -23.50 -1.40 -12.17
CA PRO A 112 -24.70 -0.70 -11.71
C PRO A 112 -24.49 0.15 -10.44
N SER A 113 -23.52 -0.22 -9.59
CA SER A 113 -23.24 0.41 -8.30
C SER A 113 -21.85 1.05 -8.20
N SER A 114 -21.16 1.25 -9.33
CA SER A 114 -19.78 1.78 -9.35
C SER A 114 -19.44 2.35 -10.74
N SER A 115 -18.62 3.40 -10.81
CA SER A 115 -18.07 3.93 -12.07
C SER A 115 -16.92 3.12 -12.67
N THR A 116 -16.57 1.99 -12.05
CA THR A 116 -15.61 1.04 -12.57
C THR A 116 -16.14 0.40 -13.85
N CYS A 117 -15.39 0.53 -14.95
CA CYS A 117 -15.71 -0.10 -16.22
C CYS A 117 -15.62 -1.63 -16.11
N LYS A 118 -16.68 -2.35 -16.48
CA LYS A 118 -16.71 -3.83 -16.51
C LYS A 118 -15.70 -4.43 -17.48
N ILE A 119 -15.29 -3.67 -18.50
CA ILE A 119 -14.40 -4.17 -19.55
C ILE A 119 -12.93 -3.97 -19.15
N CYS A 120 -12.52 -2.75 -18.82
CA CYS A 120 -11.11 -2.43 -18.56
C CYS A 120 -10.77 -2.23 -17.08
N GLY A 121 -11.75 -2.12 -16.18
CA GLY A 121 -11.54 -1.89 -14.75
C GLY A 121 -11.30 -0.43 -14.35
N LEU A 122 -11.18 0.49 -15.31
CA LEU A 122 -10.96 1.90 -14.98
C LEU A 122 -12.16 2.51 -14.24
N SER A 123 -11.90 3.09 -13.07
CA SER A 123 -12.83 3.92 -12.32
C SER A 123 -12.62 5.40 -12.66
N VAL A 124 -13.70 6.14 -12.94
CA VAL A 124 -13.63 7.53 -13.44
C VAL A 124 -14.20 8.59 -12.49
N ASP A 125 -14.91 8.20 -11.42
CA ASP A 125 -15.51 9.20 -10.52
C ASP A 125 -14.51 9.76 -9.49
N GLN A 126 -13.45 9.01 -9.18
CA GLN A 126 -12.52 9.37 -8.12
C GLN A 126 -11.25 10.00 -8.67
N ALA A 127 -10.86 11.12 -8.07
CA ALA A 127 -9.55 11.70 -8.32
C ALA A 127 -8.46 10.78 -7.75
N THR A 128 -7.42 10.55 -8.55
CA THR A 128 -6.28 9.70 -8.20
C THR A 128 -5.06 10.55 -7.87
N ASP A 129 -4.48 10.38 -6.68
CA ASP A 129 -3.17 10.98 -6.37
C ASP A 129 -2.08 10.24 -7.16
N THR A 130 -1.61 10.89 -8.22
CA THR A 130 -0.60 10.34 -9.13
C THR A 130 0.77 10.18 -8.46
N THR A 131 1.10 11.00 -7.47
CA THR A 131 2.34 10.91 -6.70
C THR A 131 2.28 9.73 -5.73
N LEU A 132 1.13 9.48 -5.12
CA LEU A 132 0.91 8.31 -4.27
C LEU A 132 0.98 7.02 -5.09
N GLN A 133 0.34 6.99 -6.27
CA GLN A 133 0.42 5.85 -7.19
C GLN A 133 1.87 5.56 -7.60
N TRP A 134 2.64 6.58 -7.95
CA TRP A 134 4.07 6.42 -8.23
C TRP A 134 4.84 5.86 -7.02
N TYR A 135 4.67 6.46 -5.84
CA TYR A 135 5.33 6.01 -4.61
C TYR A 135 5.01 4.54 -4.29
N TRP A 136 3.74 4.15 -4.36
CA TRP A 136 3.32 2.78 -4.11
C TRP A 136 3.96 1.82 -5.10
N ARG A 137 4.04 2.13 -6.39
CA ARG A 137 4.61 1.18 -7.36
C ARG A 137 6.12 1.06 -7.26
N MET A 138 6.79 2.17 -6.95
CA MET A 138 8.22 2.16 -6.65
C MET A 138 8.56 1.28 -5.45
N THR A 139 7.62 1.12 -4.50
CA THR A 139 7.87 0.44 -3.21
C THR A 139 7.12 -0.87 -3.02
N ASN A 140 6.12 -1.13 -3.87
CA ASN A 140 5.19 -2.23 -3.68
C ASN A 140 4.98 -3.13 -4.91
N GLY A 141 5.12 -2.64 -6.14
CA GLY A 141 4.93 -3.48 -7.33
C GLY A 141 4.15 -2.85 -8.48
N THR A 142 3.45 -3.69 -9.23
CA THR A 142 2.69 -3.30 -10.43
C THR A 142 1.32 -2.68 -10.09
N PRO A 143 0.76 -1.83 -10.97
CA PRO A 143 -0.68 -1.56 -10.93
C PRO A 143 -1.44 -2.88 -11.04
N LEU A 144 -2.45 -3.03 -10.20
CA LEU A 144 -3.35 -4.16 -10.31
C LEU A 144 -4.05 -4.13 -11.67
N ASP A 145 -4.51 -5.29 -12.08
CA ASP A 145 -5.11 -5.60 -13.37
C ASP A 145 -6.41 -4.82 -13.66
N GLY A 146 -6.97 -4.13 -12.67
CA GLY A 146 -8.05 -3.14 -12.80
C GLY A 146 -7.64 -1.67 -12.96
N ASP A 147 -6.37 -1.35 -13.17
CA ASP A 147 -5.90 0.05 -13.16
C ASP A 147 -5.23 0.50 -14.48
N PRO A 148 -5.98 0.66 -15.60
CA PRO A 148 -5.45 1.19 -16.85
C PRO A 148 -4.77 2.56 -16.71
N PHE A 149 -5.31 3.45 -15.87
CA PHE A 149 -4.71 4.76 -15.63
C PHE A 149 -3.36 4.62 -14.94
N GLY A 150 -3.28 3.68 -14.01
CA GLY A 150 -2.02 3.22 -13.50
C GLY A 150 -1.03 2.83 -14.58
N TYR A 151 -1.40 1.92 -15.46
CA TYR A 151 -0.49 1.52 -16.53
C TYR A 151 -0.01 2.71 -17.37
N VAL A 152 -0.89 3.67 -17.68
CA VAL A 152 -0.48 4.94 -18.32
C VAL A 152 0.59 5.65 -17.50
N LEU A 153 0.37 5.88 -16.20
CA LEU A 153 1.35 6.56 -15.35
C LEU A 153 2.71 5.85 -15.32
N ALA A 154 2.72 4.51 -15.25
CA ALA A 154 3.97 3.74 -15.22
C ALA A 154 4.69 3.77 -16.59
N LEU A 155 3.97 3.53 -17.68
CA LEU A 155 4.54 3.47 -19.02
C LEU A 155 4.98 4.85 -19.52
N SER A 156 4.26 5.93 -19.19
CA SER A 156 4.69 7.30 -19.51
C SER A 156 6.05 7.62 -18.90
N ARG A 157 6.29 7.20 -17.64
CA ARG A 157 7.60 7.40 -17.00
C ARG A 157 8.69 6.56 -17.62
N LEU A 158 8.37 5.36 -18.09
CA LEU A 158 9.33 4.53 -18.79
C LEU A 158 9.68 5.12 -20.16
N ALA A 159 8.71 5.72 -20.86
CA ALA A 159 8.92 6.40 -22.14
C ALA A 159 9.80 7.67 -22.03
N GLU A 160 9.95 8.23 -20.84
CA GLU A 160 10.87 9.35 -20.54
C GLU A 160 12.33 8.89 -20.40
N LEU A 161 12.60 7.58 -20.29
CA LEU A 161 13.95 7.06 -20.16
C LEU A 161 14.70 7.12 -21.51
N GLN A 162 15.99 7.45 -21.45
CA GLN A 162 16.87 7.42 -22.62
C GLN A 162 17.12 5.97 -23.10
N GLU A 163 17.26 5.03 -22.16
CA GLU A 163 17.53 3.62 -22.42
C GLU A 163 16.68 2.74 -21.49
N LEU A 164 16.19 1.61 -22.01
CA LEU A 164 15.49 0.62 -21.22
C LEU A 164 16.48 -0.16 -20.33
N PRO A 165 16.10 -0.51 -19.09
CA PRO A 165 16.94 -1.31 -18.24
C PRO A 165 17.14 -2.72 -18.82
N VAL A 166 18.40 -3.17 -18.86
CA VAL A 166 18.80 -4.50 -19.32
C VAL A 166 19.12 -5.38 -18.12
N PRO A 167 18.59 -6.61 -18.04
CA PRO A 167 18.81 -7.48 -16.89
C PRO A 167 20.26 -7.96 -16.83
N ASN A 168 20.86 -7.82 -15.65
CA ASN A 168 22.18 -8.35 -15.35
C ASN A 168 22.11 -9.84 -14.96
N GLU A 169 23.26 -10.44 -14.64
CA GLU A 169 23.34 -11.86 -14.27
C GLU A 169 22.48 -12.21 -13.06
N TYR A 170 22.45 -11.36 -12.04
CA TYR A 170 21.66 -11.59 -10.84
C TYR A 170 20.16 -11.49 -11.11
N ASP A 171 19.72 -10.57 -11.97
CA ASP A 171 18.32 -10.48 -12.41
C ASP A 171 17.88 -11.76 -13.13
N ARG A 172 18.70 -12.24 -14.06
CA ARG A 172 18.45 -13.48 -14.83
C ARG A 172 18.41 -14.70 -13.92
N TRP A 173 19.37 -14.80 -12.99
CA TRP A 173 19.37 -15.85 -11.98
C TRP A 173 18.12 -15.77 -11.10
N THR A 174 17.72 -14.57 -10.67
CA THR A 174 16.53 -14.36 -9.84
C THR A 174 15.27 -14.82 -10.56
N PHE A 175 15.14 -14.52 -11.85
CA PHE A 175 14.03 -15.01 -12.66
C PHE A 175 13.98 -16.54 -12.69
N ARG A 176 15.10 -17.20 -13.01
CA ARG A 176 15.19 -18.66 -13.00
C ARG A 176 14.93 -19.26 -11.62
N ALA A 177 15.38 -18.61 -10.56
CA ALA A 177 15.14 -19.04 -9.18
C ALA A 177 13.64 -18.96 -8.82
N VAL A 178 12.92 -17.92 -9.29
CA VAL A 178 11.46 -17.84 -9.15
C VAL A 178 10.80 -19.03 -9.83
N LEU A 179 11.16 -19.33 -11.09
CA LEU A 179 10.61 -20.47 -11.83
C LEU A 179 10.91 -21.80 -11.14
N THR A 180 12.15 -21.99 -10.67
CA THR A 180 12.60 -23.19 -9.95
C THR A 180 11.76 -23.41 -8.69
N VAL A 181 11.57 -22.37 -7.87
CA VAL A 181 10.75 -22.47 -6.65
C VAL A 181 9.31 -22.84 -6.99
N LEU A 182 8.73 -22.23 -8.04
CA LEU A 182 7.35 -22.48 -8.45
C LEU A 182 7.14 -23.91 -8.97
N ARG A 183 8.08 -24.44 -9.78
CA ARG A 183 8.07 -25.82 -10.27
C ARG A 183 8.21 -26.85 -9.14
N ALA A 184 8.97 -26.52 -8.10
CA ALA A 184 9.22 -27.41 -6.97
C ALA A 184 8.12 -27.39 -5.88
N LEU A 185 7.06 -26.58 -6.04
CA LEU A 185 6.00 -26.50 -5.04
C LEU A 185 5.26 -27.84 -4.89
N PRO A 186 4.94 -28.28 -3.65
CA PRO A 186 4.08 -29.44 -3.45
C PRO A 186 2.74 -29.25 -4.17
N PRO A 187 2.11 -30.30 -4.74
CA PRO A 187 0.81 -30.19 -5.40
C PRO A 187 -0.25 -29.50 -4.53
N LYS A 188 -1.19 -28.79 -5.16
CA LYS A 188 -2.27 -28.01 -4.51
C LYS A 188 -1.79 -26.84 -3.64
N THR A 189 -0.55 -26.37 -3.83
CA THR A 189 -0.05 -25.17 -3.16
C THR A 189 -0.69 -23.93 -3.80
N ARG A 190 -1.40 -23.16 -2.97
CA ARG A 190 -2.07 -21.91 -3.37
C ARG A 190 -1.11 -20.72 -3.36
N TYR A 191 -1.47 -19.67 -4.09
CA TYR A 191 -0.69 -18.44 -4.25
C TYR A 191 -0.13 -17.85 -2.94
N SER A 192 -0.88 -17.89 -1.83
CA SER A 192 -0.41 -17.36 -0.54
C SER A 192 0.80 -18.14 0.00
N LYS A 193 0.79 -19.47 -0.11
CA LYS A 193 1.93 -20.31 0.27
C LYS A 193 3.07 -20.23 -0.74
N ALA A 194 2.77 -20.07 -2.03
CA ALA A 194 3.79 -19.83 -3.06
C ALA A 194 4.56 -18.52 -2.79
N ALA A 195 3.86 -17.44 -2.43
CA ALA A 195 4.47 -16.16 -2.07
C ALA A 195 5.41 -16.30 -0.85
N LEU A 196 5.00 -17.10 0.16
CA LEU A 196 5.85 -17.41 1.31
C LEU A 196 7.09 -18.22 0.94
N ALA A 197 6.96 -19.18 0.01
CA ALA A 197 8.10 -19.95 -0.50
C ALA A 197 9.11 -19.05 -1.21
N LEU A 198 8.67 -18.18 -2.13
CA LEU A 198 9.52 -17.22 -2.82
C LEU A 198 10.19 -16.23 -1.83
N LYS A 199 9.44 -15.77 -0.83
CA LYS A 199 9.95 -14.87 0.22
C LYS A 199 11.02 -15.53 1.08
N LYS A 200 10.85 -16.82 1.41
CA LYS A 200 11.83 -17.58 2.20
C LYS A 200 13.21 -17.57 1.51
N GLU A 201 13.22 -17.68 0.19
CA GLU A 201 14.43 -17.64 -0.63
C GLU A 201 14.97 -16.21 -0.85
N ARG A 202 14.24 -15.17 -0.43
CA ARG A 202 14.63 -13.75 -0.51
C ARG A 202 14.96 -13.32 -1.94
N LEU A 203 14.11 -13.71 -2.89
CA LEU A 203 14.34 -13.47 -4.33
C LEU A 203 14.10 -12.02 -4.76
N LEU A 204 13.40 -11.21 -3.96
CA LEU A 204 13.18 -9.79 -4.26
C LEU A 204 13.98 -8.89 -3.31
N PRO A 205 14.27 -7.63 -3.68
CA PRO A 205 14.97 -6.66 -2.85
C PRO A 205 14.11 -6.11 -1.68
N THR A 206 13.20 -6.92 -1.15
CA THR A 206 12.35 -6.63 0.01
C THR A 206 11.91 -7.92 0.70
N GLN A 207 11.57 -7.81 1.99
CA GLN A 207 11.01 -8.91 2.80
C GLN A 207 9.49 -8.79 2.98
N LYS A 208 8.86 -7.81 2.34
CA LYS A 208 7.42 -7.59 2.44
C LYS A 208 6.68 -8.64 1.63
N GLU A 209 5.76 -9.36 2.28
CA GLU A 209 5.06 -10.49 1.67
C GLU A 209 4.20 -10.10 0.47
N TYR A 210 3.53 -8.96 0.54
CA TYR A 210 2.67 -8.50 -0.55
C TYR A 210 3.44 -8.30 -1.86
N ALA A 211 4.75 -7.99 -1.83
CA ALA A 211 5.57 -7.80 -3.04
C ALA A 211 5.77 -9.12 -3.82
N TYR A 212 5.77 -10.24 -3.10
CA TYR A 212 5.81 -11.58 -3.71
C TYR A 212 4.42 -11.98 -4.21
N ARG A 213 3.35 -11.58 -3.52
CA ARG A 213 1.98 -11.77 -4.01
C ARG A 213 1.73 -10.98 -5.30
N ASP A 214 2.14 -9.72 -5.36
CA ASP A 214 2.08 -8.86 -6.55
C ASP A 214 2.87 -9.46 -7.74
N LEU A 215 4.04 -10.05 -7.48
CA LEU A 215 4.77 -10.78 -8.52
C LEU A 215 3.96 -11.98 -9.06
N LEU A 216 3.30 -12.75 -8.20
CA LEU A 216 2.44 -13.85 -8.64
C LEU A 216 1.21 -13.36 -9.41
N GLU A 217 0.60 -12.24 -8.99
CA GLU A 217 -0.51 -11.61 -9.72
C GLU A 217 -0.05 -11.14 -11.10
N THR A 218 1.15 -10.57 -11.19
CA THR A 218 1.77 -10.21 -12.47
C THR A 218 1.99 -11.44 -13.35
N LEU A 219 2.60 -12.50 -12.81
CA LEU A 219 2.87 -13.74 -13.55
C LEU A 219 1.57 -14.42 -14.02
N ALA A 220 0.51 -14.39 -13.22
CA ALA A 220 -0.80 -14.89 -13.63
C ALA A 220 -1.42 -14.05 -14.74
N LEU A 221 -1.39 -12.71 -14.60
CA LEU A 221 -1.98 -11.79 -15.56
C LEU A 221 -1.33 -11.92 -16.95
N ILE A 222 -0.02 -12.14 -17.01
CA ILE A 222 0.69 -12.33 -18.28
C ILE A 222 0.55 -13.76 -18.83
N GLY A 223 -0.04 -14.70 -18.10
CA GLY A 223 -0.29 -16.08 -18.56
C GLY A 223 0.75 -17.12 -18.18
N ILE A 224 1.63 -16.86 -17.20
CA ILE A 224 2.57 -17.87 -16.67
C ILE A 224 1.92 -18.72 -15.59
N LEU A 225 1.10 -18.09 -14.73
CA LEU A 225 0.34 -18.75 -13.65
C LEU A 225 -1.16 -18.66 -13.93
N ASP A 226 -1.56 -19.12 -15.11
CA ASP A 226 -2.94 -19.14 -15.55
C ASP A 226 -3.58 -20.52 -15.43
N THR A 227 -4.84 -20.63 -15.86
CA THR A 227 -5.56 -21.89 -15.89
C THR A 227 -6.27 -22.04 -17.24
N PRO A 228 -6.59 -23.25 -17.70
CA PRO A 228 -7.31 -23.43 -18.96
C PRO A 228 -8.63 -22.65 -19.04
N ASP A 229 -9.35 -22.52 -17.93
CA ASP A 229 -10.63 -21.80 -17.85
C ASP A 229 -10.47 -20.28 -17.63
N HIS A 230 -9.29 -19.85 -17.18
CA HIS A 230 -8.96 -18.45 -16.92
C HIS A 230 -7.58 -18.16 -17.51
N PRO A 231 -7.48 -17.96 -18.84
CA PRO A 231 -6.20 -17.71 -19.51
C PRO A 231 -5.66 -16.31 -19.18
N GLY A 232 -4.33 -16.17 -19.21
CA GLY A 232 -3.69 -14.86 -19.08
C GLY A 232 -3.73 -14.02 -20.38
N MET A 233 -3.36 -12.75 -20.26
CA MET A 233 -3.46 -11.73 -21.30
C MET A 233 -2.62 -12.00 -22.57
N ILE A 234 -1.64 -12.90 -22.49
CA ILE A 234 -0.84 -13.31 -23.66
C ILE A 234 -1.66 -14.14 -24.66
N GLU A 235 -2.68 -14.85 -24.18
CA GLU A 235 -3.54 -15.68 -25.02
C GLU A 235 -4.71 -14.86 -25.54
N GLU A 236 -5.46 -14.21 -24.65
CA GLU A 236 -6.60 -13.37 -25.01
C GLU A 236 -6.84 -12.25 -23.98
N PHE A 237 -7.58 -11.22 -24.40
CA PHE A 237 -8.00 -10.17 -23.46
C PHE A 237 -9.17 -10.67 -22.60
N THR A 238 -8.92 -10.83 -21.31
CA THR A 238 -9.95 -11.12 -20.31
C THR A 238 -10.48 -9.83 -19.70
N SER A 239 -11.78 -9.57 -19.82
CA SER A 239 -12.41 -8.36 -19.28
C SER A 239 -12.27 -8.28 -17.75
N TYR A 240 -12.33 -7.07 -17.21
CA TYR A 240 -12.25 -6.85 -15.78
C TYR A 240 -13.34 -7.60 -15.01
N ILE A 241 -14.57 -7.67 -15.53
CA ILE A 241 -15.65 -8.43 -14.89
C ILE A 241 -15.37 -9.93 -14.81
N GLN A 242 -14.76 -10.52 -15.85
CA GLN A 242 -14.34 -11.92 -15.82
C GLN A 242 -13.20 -12.14 -14.82
N ARG A 243 -12.23 -11.21 -14.77
CA ARG A 243 -11.13 -11.28 -13.79
C ARG A 243 -11.56 -11.00 -12.36
N ASP A 244 -12.65 -10.25 -12.18
CA ASP A 244 -13.21 -9.92 -10.87
C ASP A 244 -14.07 -11.04 -10.25
N GLU A 245 -14.36 -12.10 -11.01
CA GLU A 245 -14.95 -13.32 -10.44
C GLU A 245 -14.04 -13.90 -9.34
N ARG A 246 -14.59 -14.63 -8.37
CA ARG A 246 -13.79 -15.25 -7.30
C ARG A 246 -14.34 -16.61 -6.94
N PRO A 247 -13.49 -17.58 -6.58
CA PRO A 247 -13.95 -18.86 -6.02
C PRO A 247 -14.80 -18.70 -4.76
N ASN A 248 -14.53 -17.66 -3.95
CA ASN A 248 -15.36 -17.24 -2.82
C ASN A 248 -14.92 -15.84 -2.31
N VAL A 249 -15.73 -15.25 -1.43
CA VAL A 249 -15.57 -13.90 -0.86
C VAL A 249 -14.28 -13.66 -0.05
N ARG A 250 -13.54 -14.71 0.33
CA ARG A 250 -12.28 -14.59 1.09
C ARG A 250 -11.05 -14.52 0.21
N VAL A 251 -11.19 -14.75 -1.09
CA VAL A 251 -10.09 -14.69 -2.06
C VAL A 251 -10.00 -13.27 -2.59
N GLU A 252 -8.91 -12.58 -2.26
CA GLU A 252 -8.70 -11.18 -2.66
C GLU A 252 -8.17 -11.04 -4.09
N VAL A 253 -7.27 -11.94 -4.51
CA VAL A 253 -6.58 -11.86 -5.81
C VAL A 253 -7.51 -12.15 -7.00
N GLN A 254 -7.24 -11.52 -8.14
CA GLN A 254 -8.03 -11.65 -9.37
C GLN A 254 -7.70 -12.92 -10.17
N ALA A 255 -8.53 -13.21 -11.17
CA ALA A 255 -8.22 -14.23 -12.18
C ALA A 255 -7.03 -13.74 -13.00
N PRO A 256 -6.11 -14.63 -13.42
CA PRO A 256 -6.17 -16.09 -13.24
C PRO A 256 -5.77 -16.63 -11.86
N LEU A 257 -4.98 -15.87 -11.09
CA LEU A 257 -4.30 -16.38 -9.89
C LEU A 257 -5.24 -16.96 -8.83
N ALA A 258 -6.46 -16.42 -8.71
CA ALA A 258 -7.45 -16.91 -7.75
C ALA A 258 -7.86 -18.38 -7.96
N TRP A 259 -7.69 -18.93 -9.17
CA TRP A 259 -8.02 -20.31 -9.52
C TRP A 259 -6.78 -21.19 -9.67
N TRP A 260 -5.61 -20.57 -9.75
CA TRP A 260 -4.35 -21.27 -9.87
C TRP A 260 -3.95 -21.99 -8.58
N ASP A 261 -3.39 -23.19 -8.74
CA ASP A 261 -2.55 -23.86 -7.74
C ASP A 261 -1.43 -24.64 -8.43
N SER A 262 -0.41 -25.04 -7.66
CA SER A 262 0.78 -25.70 -8.19
C SER A 262 0.53 -27.06 -8.87
N THR A 263 -0.67 -27.64 -8.80
CA THR A 263 -1.02 -28.83 -9.61
C THR A 263 -1.15 -28.48 -11.09
N ILE A 264 -1.58 -27.25 -11.38
CA ILE A 264 -1.62 -26.69 -12.74
C ILE A 264 -0.20 -26.33 -13.18
N GLY A 265 0.60 -25.81 -12.24
CA GLY A 265 2.01 -25.52 -12.48
C GLY A 265 2.22 -24.25 -13.32
N ILE A 266 3.37 -24.16 -13.97
CA ILE A 266 3.71 -23.06 -14.88
C ILE A 266 3.22 -23.43 -16.28
N ASN A 267 2.62 -22.46 -16.98
CA ASN A 267 2.34 -22.59 -18.40
C ASN A 267 3.65 -22.39 -19.20
N GLU A 268 4.34 -23.49 -19.49
CA GLU A 268 5.65 -23.50 -20.15
C GLU A 268 5.61 -22.97 -21.60
N ASP A 269 4.48 -23.14 -22.29
CA ASP A 269 4.29 -22.61 -23.64
C ASP A 269 4.26 -21.08 -23.64
N ASN A 270 3.47 -20.50 -22.72
CA ASN A 270 3.42 -19.05 -22.53
C ASN A 270 4.74 -18.49 -22.00
N LEU A 271 5.41 -19.23 -21.11
CA LEU A 271 6.74 -18.88 -20.62
C LEU A 271 7.74 -18.75 -21.77
N THR A 272 7.80 -19.77 -22.63
CA THR A 272 8.67 -19.78 -23.81
C THR A 272 8.30 -18.68 -24.79
N LYS A 273 7.00 -18.41 -24.99
CA LYS A 273 6.51 -17.36 -25.89
C LYS A 273 6.90 -15.95 -25.44
N ILE A 274 6.89 -15.67 -24.13
CA ILE A 274 7.18 -14.34 -23.58
C ILE A 274 8.68 -14.14 -23.34
N PHE A 275 9.36 -15.17 -22.83
CA PHE A 275 10.75 -15.11 -22.35
C PHE A 275 11.70 -15.96 -23.21
N ASN A 276 11.44 -16.08 -24.51
CA ASN A 276 12.25 -16.87 -25.45
C ASN A 276 13.76 -16.52 -25.45
N ASP A 277 14.11 -15.27 -25.14
CA ASP A 277 15.48 -14.77 -25.08
C ASP A 277 16.20 -15.09 -23.75
N PHE A 278 15.53 -15.81 -22.84
CA PHE A 278 16.08 -16.18 -21.53
C PHE A 278 16.33 -17.68 -21.43
N ASP A 279 17.33 -18.04 -20.64
CA ASP A 279 17.46 -19.40 -20.12
C ASP A 279 16.33 -19.64 -19.10
N LEU A 280 15.46 -20.62 -19.38
CA LEU A 280 14.29 -20.96 -18.58
C LEU A 280 14.50 -22.22 -17.73
N THR A 281 15.72 -22.79 -17.73
CA THR A 281 16.03 -23.99 -16.96
C THR A 281 16.16 -23.69 -15.47
N ASP A 282 15.94 -24.72 -14.65
CA ASP A 282 16.08 -24.61 -13.20
C ASP A 282 17.51 -24.23 -12.79
N VAL A 283 17.64 -23.59 -11.63
CA VAL A 283 18.92 -23.19 -11.01
C VAL A 283 19.08 -23.81 -9.64
N SER A 284 20.32 -24.01 -9.21
CA SER A 284 20.61 -24.25 -7.79
C SER A 284 20.35 -22.96 -7.00
N LEU A 285 19.49 -23.05 -5.98
CA LEU A 285 19.22 -21.94 -5.06
C LEU A 285 20.41 -21.68 -4.11
N GLU A 286 21.30 -22.66 -3.96
CA GLU A 286 22.52 -22.56 -3.14
C GLU A 286 23.64 -21.83 -3.89
N GLU A 287 23.68 -21.96 -5.22
CA GLU A 287 24.68 -21.33 -6.09
C GLU A 287 24.19 -19.96 -6.60
N ARG A 288 23.95 -19.04 -5.67
CA ARG A 288 23.52 -17.68 -5.99
C ARG A 288 24.71 -16.81 -6.42
N PRO A 289 24.66 -16.12 -7.59
CA PRO A 289 25.68 -15.16 -7.99
C PRO A 289 25.68 -13.93 -7.07
N ASP A 290 26.74 -13.13 -7.13
CA ASP A 290 26.81 -11.91 -6.33
C ASP A 290 25.70 -10.92 -6.69
N GLN A 291 25.08 -10.34 -5.66
CA GLN A 291 24.02 -9.36 -5.82
C GLN A 291 24.52 -8.14 -6.59
N SER A 292 23.91 -7.89 -7.75
CA SER A 292 24.22 -6.74 -8.59
C SER A 292 22.94 -5.93 -8.85
N PRO A 293 22.79 -4.71 -8.32
CA PRO A 293 23.64 -4.13 -7.27
C PRO A 293 23.43 -4.86 -5.92
N PRO A 294 24.31 -4.66 -4.92
CA PRO A 294 24.08 -5.13 -3.56
C PRO A 294 22.72 -4.66 -3.02
N LEU A 295 22.04 -5.46 -2.19
CA LEU A 295 20.69 -5.12 -1.67
C LEU A 295 20.58 -3.69 -1.14
N LYS A 296 21.60 -3.20 -0.43
CA LYS A 296 21.65 -1.85 0.16
C LYS A 296 21.63 -0.70 -0.88
N GLU A 297 21.96 -1.00 -2.13
CA GLU A 297 22.04 -0.06 -3.25
C GLU A 297 20.80 -0.16 -4.17
N THR A 298 20.00 -1.22 -4.03
CA THR A 298 18.65 -1.26 -4.63
C THR A 298 17.77 -0.18 -4.01
N ILE A 299 16.77 0.30 -4.75
CA ILE A 299 15.85 1.35 -4.26
C ILE A 299 15.12 0.89 -2.99
N SER A 300 14.58 -0.32 -3.00
CA SER A 300 13.85 -0.91 -1.88
C SER A 300 14.75 -1.10 -0.66
N GLY A 301 15.95 -1.67 -0.84
CA GLY A 301 16.89 -1.88 0.27
C GLY A 301 17.46 -0.58 0.84
N ALA A 302 17.74 0.42 -0.01
CA ALA A 302 18.15 1.75 0.44
C ALA A 302 17.04 2.47 1.22
N LEU A 303 15.79 2.35 0.76
CA LEU A 303 14.62 2.95 1.43
C LEU A 303 14.29 2.27 2.76
N GLU A 304 14.49 0.96 2.89
CA GLU A 304 14.32 0.24 4.17
C GLU A 304 15.36 0.68 5.22
N LYS A 305 16.59 0.99 4.80
CA LYS A 305 17.63 1.52 5.70
C LYS A 305 17.36 2.94 6.18
N LYS A 306 16.62 3.74 5.42
CA LYS A 306 16.23 5.08 5.86
C LYS A 306 15.23 4.97 7.01
N ARG A 307 15.71 5.34 8.21
CA ARG A 307 14.87 5.47 9.41
C ARG A 307 13.72 6.43 9.09
N SER A 308 12.48 6.03 9.38
CA SER A 308 11.36 6.97 9.28
C SER A 308 11.61 8.10 10.27
N VAL A 309 11.75 9.33 9.77
CA VAL A 309 11.76 10.53 10.59
C VAL A 309 10.33 10.78 11.06
N ARG A 310 9.88 10.02 12.05
CA ARG A 310 8.67 10.35 12.79
C ARG A 310 9.03 11.51 13.71
N GLY A 311 8.19 12.54 13.78
CA GLY A 311 8.37 13.59 14.78
C GLY A 311 8.55 12.94 16.16
N LYS A 312 9.47 13.45 17.00
CA LYS A 312 9.71 12.85 18.31
C LYS A 312 8.42 12.92 19.13
N VAL A 313 7.93 11.78 19.58
CA VAL A 313 6.90 11.72 20.63
C VAL A 313 7.63 11.97 21.95
N PRO A 314 7.26 12.98 22.74
CA PRO A 314 7.86 13.18 24.05
C PRO A 314 7.80 11.90 24.89
N LYS A 315 8.86 11.63 25.65
CA LYS A 315 8.99 10.35 26.39
C LYS A 315 8.05 10.28 27.60
N ALA A 316 7.81 11.40 28.27
CA ALA A 316 6.89 11.50 29.40
C ALA A 316 6.48 12.96 29.63
N SER A 317 5.28 13.17 30.19
CA SER A 317 4.92 14.41 30.88
C SER A 317 5.51 14.39 32.30
N PRO A 318 5.95 15.52 32.86
CA PRO A 318 6.31 15.61 34.28
C PRO A 318 5.18 15.12 35.21
N ASP A 319 3.92 15.33 34.80
CA ASP A 319 2.72 14.97 35.56
C ASP A 319 2.22 13.55 35.29
N ALA A 320 2.95 12.75 34.49
CA ALA A 320 2.56 11.39 34.14
C ALA A 320 2.52 10.45 35.35
N GLY A 321 3.35 10.69 36.37
CA GLY A 321 3.56 9.77 37.48
C GLY A 321 4.12 8.40 37.04
N ALA A 322 4.22 7.45 37.97
CA ALA A 322 4.72 6.10 37.74
C ALA A 322 3.70 5.02 38.16
N GLY A 323 3.76 3.85 37.52
CA GLY A 323 2.91 2.70 37.83
C GLY A 323 1.90 2.34 36.73
N GLU A 324 1.12 1.30 36.98
CA GLU A 324 0.10 0.83 36.03
C GLU A 324 -1.02 1.87 35.82
N ALA A 325 -1.75 1.74 34.72
CA ALA A 325 -2.93 2.57 34.45
C ALA A 325 -3.95 2.45 35.59
N GLN A 326 -4.61 3.56 35.94
CA GLN A 326 -5.68 3.60 36.93
C GLN A 326 -6.78 4.59 36.55
N ALA A 327 -7.95 4.48 37.18
CA ALA A 327 -9.03 5.46 37.06
C ALA A 327 -8.53 6.88 37.38
N GLY A 328 -8.94 7.86 36.58
CA GLY A 328 -8.47 9.24 36.69
C GLY A 328 -7.13 9.53 35.98
N ASP A 329 -6.48 8.54 35.37
CA ASP A 329 -5.35 8.82 34.48
C ASP A 329 -5.83 9.47 33.17
N ILE A 330 -5.05 10.40 32.63
CA ILE A 330 -5.27 10.99 31.30
C ILE A 330 -4.10 10.67 30.40
N TYR A 331 -4.41 10.28 29.17
CA TYR A 331 -3.43 10.00 28.13
C TYR A 331 -3.60 10.95 26.95
N ALA A 332 -2.51 11.59 26.53
CA ALA A 332 -2.43 12.26 25.24
C ALA A 332 -2.20 11.23 24.13
N VAL A 333 -3.00 11.33 23.08
CA VAL A 333 -2.95 10.50 21.87
C VAL A 333 -2.50 11.40 20.73
N ARG A 334 -1.33 11.10 20.15
CA ARG A 334 -0.88 11.83 18.96
C ARG A 334 -1.62 11.32 17.72
N ILE A 335 -2.36 12.21 17.08
CA ILE A 335 -3.12 11.90 15.86
C ILE A 335 -2.22 12.05 14.64
N ARG A 336 -1.59 13.21 14.47
CA ARG A 336 -0.60 13.48 13.43
C ARG A 336 0.46 14.45 13.96
N GLU A 337 1.40 14.87 13.12
CA GLU A 337 2.22 16.02 13.48
C GLU A 337 1.35 17.27 13.73
N GLY A 338 1.62 17.99 14.82
CA GLY A 338 0.84 19.17 15.19
C GLY A 338 -0.57 18.90 15.71
N VAL A 339 -0.97 17.65 15.96
CA VAL A 339 -2.32 17.32 16.44
C VAL A 339 -2.29 16.24 17.50
N TRP A 340 -2.70 16.62 18.70
CA TRP A 340 -2.88 15.76 19.87
C TRP A 340 -4.30 15.93 20.41
N VAL A 341 -4.86 14.83 20.90
CA VAL A 341 -6.11 14.80 21.67
C VAL A 341 -5.85 14.07 22.98
N THR A 342 -6.79 14.09 23.91
CA THR A 342 -6.63 13.40 25.19
C THR A 342 -7.77 12.45 25.48
N VAL A 343 -7.48 11.37 26.21
CA VAL A 343 -8.46 10.40 26.69
C VAL A 343 -8.36 10.25 28.20
N TYR A 344 -9.52 10.24 28.86
CA TYR A 344 -9.69 9.99 30.28
C TYR A 344 -9.90 8.51 30.56
N CYS A 345 -9.23 7.97 31.58
CA CYS A 345 -9.45 6.62 32.08
C CYS A 345 -10.57 6.58 33.12
N HIS A 346 -11.71 6.01 32.75
CA HIS A 346 -12.83 5.76 33.66
C HIS A 346 -12.52 4.67 34.67
N GLU A 347 -12.02 3.54 34.19
CA GLU A 347 -11.76 2.36 35.02
C GLU A 347 -10.78 1.41 34.35
N VAL A 348 -10.18 0.53 35.16
CA VAL A 348 -9.31 -0.54 34.69
C VAL A 348 -9.92 -1.88 35.08
N ARG A 349 -10.14 -2.74 34.08
CA ARG A 349 -10.71 -4.09 34.23
C ARG A 349 -9.92 -5.07 33.39
N ASP A 350 -9.41 -6.15 33.99
CA ASP A 350 -8.72 -7.24 33.29
C ASP A 350 -7.61 -6.78 32.33
N LYS A 351 -6.74 -5.87 32.78
CA LYS A 351 -5.67 -5.22 31.98
C LYS A 351 -6.16 -4.37 30.81
N ARG A 352 -7.46 -4.07 30.78
CA ARG A 352 -8.08 -3.14 29.84
C ARG A 352 -8.47 -1.87 30.55
N VAL A 353 -8.48 -0.79 29.81
CA VAL A 353 -8.75 0.55 30.31
C VAL A 353 -9.99 1.06 29.58
N ILE A 354 -11.03 1.44 30.31
CA ILE A 354 -12.18 2.10 29.70
C ILE A 354 -11.86 3.58 29.57
N VAL A 355 -11.88 4.07 28.33
CA VAL A 355 -11.49 5.43 28.00
C VAL A 355 -12.55 6.19 27.23
N GLU A 356 -12.49 7.51 27.34
CA GLU A 356 -13.34 8.48 26.65
C GLU A 356 -12.53 9.72 26.29
N TYR A 357 -12.77 10.33 25.13
CA TYR A 357 -12.06 11.54 24.75
C TYR A 357 -12.50 12.73 25.60
N LEU A 358 -11.52 13.52 26.03
CA LEU A 358 -11.76 14.85 26.57
C LEU A 358 -11.83 15.85 25.42
N ASP A 359 -12.48 16.98 25.65
CA ASP A 359 -12.46 18.09 24.70
C ASP A 359 -11.05 18.68 24.57
N GLY A 360 -10.81 19.35 23.44
CA GLY A 360 -9.53 19.99 23.12
C GLY A 360 -8.69 19.26 22.07
N VAL A 361 -8.13 20.05 21.17
CA VAL A 361 -7.16 19.63 20.16
C VAL A 361 -5.90 20.49 20.35
N PHE A 362 -4.76 19.84 20.52
CA PHE A 362 -3.53 20.50 20.95
C PHE A 362 -2.44 20.41 19.87
N PRO A 363 -1.69 21.50 19.61
CA PRO A 363 -0.58 21.50 18.65
C PRO A 363 0.62 20.68 19.14
N GLU A 364 0.78 20.57 20.46
CA GLU A 364 1.83 19.80 21.13
C GLU A 364 1.22 18.84 22.15
N MET A 365 2.04 17.97 22.74
CA MET A 365 1.57 17.06 23.80
C MET A 365 1.14 17.89 25.01
N PRO A 366 -0.15 17.90 25.42
CA PRO A 366 -0.62 18.75 26.51
C PRO A 366 -0.05 18.30 27.85
N GLY A 367 0.23 19.27 28.72
CA GLY A 367 0.51 19.05 30.14
C GLY A 367 -0.79 19.01 30.96
N LYS A 368 -0.69 18.74 32.27
CA LYS A 368 -1.88 18.68 33.14
C LYS A 368 -2.68 19.99 33.16
N ALA A 369 -2.00 21.14 33.02
CA ALA A 369 -2.62 22.47 33.05
C ALA A 369 -3.45 22.79 31.80
N ASP A 370 -3.22 22.07 30.69
CA ASP A 370 -3.90 22.32 29.42
C ASP A 370 -5.19 21.48 29.27
N LEU A 371 -5.46 20.57 30.22
CA LEU A 371 -6.52 19.57 30.08
C LEU A 371 -7.91 20.17 30.35
N HIS A 372 -8.86 19.82 29.50
CA HIS A 372 -10.25 20.24 29.65
C HIS A 372 -10.99 19.28 30.60
N GLU A 373 -11.92 19.81 31.40
CA GLU A 373 -12.76 19.05 32.33
C GLU A 373 -14.12 18.63 31.72
N THR A 374 -14.17 18.49 30.40
CA THR A 374 -15.38 18.10 29.65
C THR A 374 -15.07 16.95 28.69
N PHE A 375 -16.04 16.06 28.50
CA PHE A 375 -15.93 14.99 27.50
C PHE A 375 -16.28 15.48 26.10
N ARG A 376 -15.59 14.96 25.09
CA ARG A 376 -15.90 15.17 23.67
C ARG A 376 -16.85 14.08 23.16
N PRO A 377 -18.13 14.38 22.91
CA PRO A 377 -19.05 13.39 22.37
C PRO A 377 -18.85 13.20 20.86
N ARG A 378 -19.47 12.15 20.33
CA ARG A 378 -19.72 12.00 18.90
C ARG A 378 -20.96 12.80 18.50
N THR A 379 -21.20 12.91 17.20
CA THR A 379 -22.43 13.48 16.64
C THR A 379 -23.71 12.79 17.12
N ASN A 380 -23.65 11.49 17.44
CA ASN A 380 -24.78 10.70 17.91
C ASN A 380 -24.78 10.42 19.43
N GLY A 381 -24.00 11.17 20.20
CA GLY A 381 -24.00 11.09 21.66
C GLY A 381 -22.65 10.68 22.25
N ARG A 382 -22.69 10.21 23.48
CA ARG A 382 -21.49 9.91 24.27
C ARG A 382 -20.74 8.70 23.72
N TRP A 383 -19.42 8.65 23.92
CA TRP A 383 -18.59 7.55 23.46
C TRP A 383 -17.64 7.05 24.53
N LYS A 384 -17.55 5.73 24.67
CA LYS A 384 -16.53 5.04 25.45
C LYS A 384 -15.95 3.88 24.64
N CYS A 385 -14.72 3.49 24.93
CA CYS A 385 -14.19 2.21 24.48
C CYS A 385 -13.32 1.55 25.54
N SER A 386 -13.24 0.23 25.50
CA SER A 386 -12.32 -0.56 26.31
C SER A 386 -11.07 -0.83 25.49
N VAL A 387 -9.90 -0.38 25.94
CA VAL A 387 -8.63 -0.54 25.23
C VAL A 387 -7.64 -1.40 25.99
N ILE A 388 -6.85 -2.17 25.25
CA ILE A 388 -5.64 -2.82 25.78
C ILE A 388 -4.38 -2.07 25.33
N ALA A 389 -3.27 -2.28 26.03
CA ALA A 389 -1.93 -1.86 25.63
C ALA A 389 -1.72 -0.33 25.62
N ILE A 390 -2.46 0.42 26.44
CA ILE A 390 -2.42 1.89 26.48
C ILE A 390 -1.03 2.43 26.84
N ASP A 391 -0.37 1.87 27.86
CA ASP A 391 0.98 2.29 28.30
C ASP A 391 2.09 1.87 27.31
N SER A 392 1.86 0.82 26.52
CA SER A 392 2.86 0.29 25.58
C SER A 392 2.77 0.88 24.18
N THR A 393 1.71 1.65 23.87
CA THR A 393 1.52 2.24 22.54
C THR A 393 2.43 3.45 22.34
N SER A 394 3.27 3.45 21.31
CA SER A 394 4.35 4.42 21.18
C SER A 394 3.92 5.87 20.89
N TRP A 395 2.64 6.14 20.60
CA TRP A 395 2.08 7.49 20.38
C TRP A 395 0.95 7.85 21.35
N VAL A 396 0.80 7.06 22.42
CA VAL A 396 -0.10 7.33 23.53
C VAL A 396 0.75 7.55 24.78
N ARG A 397 0.57 8.67 25.47
CA ARG A 397 1.40 9.08 26.60
C ARG A 397 0.54 9.53 27.76
N ARG A 398 0.78 8.98 28.95
CA ARG A 398 0.15 9.49 30.16
C ARG A 398 0.63 10.93 30.39
N VAL A 399 -0.30 11.84 30.64
CA VAL A 399 -0.04 13.26 30.84
C VAL A 399 -0.53 13.78 32.18
N ALA A 400 -1.45 13.08 32.83
CA ALA A 400 -1.88 13.37 34.19
C ALA A 400 -2.36 12.10 34.90
N ARG A 401 -2.38 12.15 36.24
CA ARG A 401 -3.01 11.16 37.12
C ARG A 401 -3.96 11.84 38.09
N GLU A 402 -4.85 11.03 38.65
CA GLU A 402 -5.83 11.45 39.67
C GLU A 402 -6.62 12.68 39.21
N PHE A 403 -6.91 12.74 37.91
CA PHE A 403 -7.69 13.82 37.35
C PHE A 403 -9.16 13.66 37.77
N PRO A 404 -9.82 14.74 38.23
CA PRO A 404 -11.23 14.68 38.60
C PRO A 404 -12.08 14.13 37.46
N LEU A 405 -13.13 13.37 37.80
CA LEU A 405 -14.04 12.85 36.78
C LEU A 405 -14.76 14.02 36.08
N PRO A 406 -14.58 14.20 34.76
CA PRO A 406 -15.29 15.21 34.00
C PRO A 406 -16.81 15.03 34.07
N VAL A 407 -17.55 16.14 34.02
CA VAL A 407 -19.01 16.11 34.00
C VAL A 407 -19.51 15.99 32.57
N SER A 408 -20.51 15.14 32.33
CA SER A 408 -21.25 15.12 31.07
C SER A 408 -22.76 15.01 31.31
N PRO A 409 -23.58 15.85 30.64
CA PRO A 409 -25.02 15.78 30.72
C PRO A 409 -25.61 14.67 29.82
N LEU A 410 -24.80 14.01 28.99
CA LEU A 410 -25.23 12.98 28.05
C LEU A 410 -25.29 11.61 28.71
N GLN A 411 -26.26 10.81 28.28
CA GLN A 411 -26.41 9.42 28.74
C GLN A 411 -25.15 8.60 28.41
N GLU A 412 -24.81 7.67 29.31
CA GLU A 412 -23.81 6.63 29.06
C GLU A 412 -24.12 5.87 27.77
N PRO A 413 -23.11 5.53 26.95
CA PRO A 413 -23.34 4.74 25.74
C PRO A 413 -23.82 3.33 26.08
N ASP A 414 -24.78 2.82 25.31
CA ASP A 414 -25.34 1.46 25.49
C ASP A 414 -24.30 0.33 25.30
N ARG A 415 -23.17 0.64 24.65
CA ARG A 415 -22.11 -0.32 24.38
C ARG A 415 -20.72 0.30 24.52
N ILE A 416 -19.82 -0.47 25.12
CA ILE A 416 -18.39 -0.16 25.21
C ILE A 416 -17.61 -1.19 24.37
N PRO A 417 -17.30 -0.89 23.10
CA PRO A 417 -16.57 -1.81 22.23
C PRO A 417 -15.11 -1.96 22.68
N PHE A 418 -14.52 -3.11 22.31
CA PHE A 418 -13.13 -3.44 22.64
C PHE A 418 -12.20 -3.15 21.46
N HIS A 419 -11.08 -2.46 21.73
CA HIS A 419 -10.07 -2.10 20.74
C HIS A 419 -8.63 -2.19 21.30
N ASN A 420 -7.64 -2.09 20.42
CA ASN A 420 -6.26 -1.83 20.83
C ASN A 420 -6.04 -0.31 20.94
N ALA A 421 -5.24 0.16 21.91
CA ALA A 421 -4.97 1.60 22.09
C ALA A 421 -4.38 2.27 20.83
N LYS A 422 -3.72 1.53 19.94
CA LYS A 422 -3.26 2.04 18.63
C LYS A 422 -4.40 2.61 17.77
N GLU A 423 -5.62 2.08 17.93
CA GLU A 423 -6.82 2.48 17.20
C GLU A 423 -7.40 3.82 17.70
N LEU A 424 -6.99 4.30 18.88
CA LEU A 424 -7.43 5.61 19.39
C LEU A 424 -7.03 6.76 18.46
N LYS A 425 -6.00 6.60 17.64
CA LYS A 425 -5.70 7.60 16.60
C LYS A 425 -6.79 7.62 15.52
N HIS A 426 -7.23 6.46 15.06
CA HIS A 426 -8.22 6.34 13.99
C HIS A 426 -9.63 6.68 14.44
N MET A 427 -9.99 6.34 15.68
CA MET A 427 -11.32 6.60 16.24
C MET A 427 -11.53 8.06 16.64
N ALA A 428 -10.46 8.88 16.71
CA ALA A 428 -10.57 10.29 17.08
C ALA A 428 -11.44 11.07 16.09
N SER A 429 -11.39 10.75 14.79
CA SER A 429 -12.22 11.42 13.77
C SER A 429 -13.73 11.23 13.98
N TRP A 430 -14.15 10.29 14.82
CA TRP A 430 -15.56 10.13 15.19
C TRP A 430 -16.05 11.17 16.20
N CYS A 431 -15.14 11.77 16.98
CA CYS A 431 -15.46 12.75 18.03
C CYS A 431 -14.94 14.16 17.67
N PHE A 432 -13.91 14.23 16.85
CA PHE A 432 -13.29 15.47 16.37
C PHE A 432 -13.41 15.52 14.85
N THR A 433 -14.43 16.21 14.35
CA THR A 433 -14.66 16.36 12.90
C THR A 433 -13.69 17.33 12.24
N GLU A 434 -12.99 18.12 13.04
CA GLU A 434 -12.03 19.14 12.64
C GLU A 434 -10.60 18.60 12.40
N ILE A 435 -10.32 17.33 12.72
CA ILE A 435 -8.97 16.73 12.59
C ILE A 435 -8.83 15.73 11.45
#